data_AF-A0A7Y4W3X1-F1
#
_entry.id   AF-A0A7Y4W3X1-F1
#
_cell.length_a   1.000
_cell.length_b   1.000
_cell.length_c   1.000
_cell.angle_alpha   90.00
_cell.angle_beta   90.00
_cell.angle_gamma   90.00
#
_symmetry.space_group_name_H-M   'P 1'
#
loop_
_entity.id
_entity.type
_entity.pdbx_description
1 polymer ?
#
loop_
_entity_poly.entity_id
_entity_poly.type
_entity_poly.pdbx_seq_one_letter_code
_entity_poly.pdbx_strand_id
1 'polypeptide(L)'
;MKRMHLHVSVENLTHSIQFYSTLFGVSPTVEKPDYAKWMLDDPLVNFAISQRGNKLGLDHVGIQVESDAELSEIKLRLEAAELAIISQTGTTCCYAKSDKHWVQDPSGIAWETYHTLDSVPTFNDSTEQSNSACCAPVAQSVQFVSRKIKD
;
A
#
# COMPACT_ATOMS: atom_id res chain seq x y z
N MET A 1 0.33 16.96 -4.24
CA MET A 1 1.70 16.44 -4.00
C MET A 1 1.55 14.98 -3.64
N LYS A 2 2.37 14.10 -4.23
CA LYS A 2 2.33 12.67 -3.95
C LYS A 2 2.73 12.41 -2.49
N ARG A 3 2.04 11.50 -1.81
CA ARG A 3 2.18 11.23 -0.38
C ARG A 3 2.80 9.86 -0.17
N MET A 4 3.80 9.76 0.71
CA MET A 4 4.40 8.46 1.02
C MET A 4 3.40 7.61 1.80
N HIS A 5 3.28 6.34 1.43
CA HIS A 5 2.47 5.37 2.14
C HIS A 5 3.37 4.35 2.85
N LEU A 6 3.07 4.08 4.11
CA LEU A 6 3.70 3.01 4.87
C LEU A 6 2.61 2.22 5.56
N HIS A 7 2.67 0.89 5.43
CA HIS A 7 1.82 -0.02 6.18
C HIS A 7 2.68 -0.92 7.06
N VAL A 8 2.38 -0.92 8.37
CA VAL A 8 3.07 -1.76 9.35
C VAL A 8 2.10 -2.77 9.97
N SER A 9 2.50 -4.03 9.95
CA SER A 9 1.78 -5.11 10.59
C SER A 9 2.19 -5.20 12.05
N VAL A 10 1.22 -5.06 12.96
CA VAL A 10 1.44 -4.92 14.40
C VAL A 10 0.78 -6.05 15.17
N GLU A 11 1.37 -6.43 16.30
CA GLU A 11 0.84 -7.49 17.16
C GLU A 11 -0.36 -7.01 17.98
N ASN A 12 -0.27 -5.82 18.57
CA ASN A 12 -1.32 -5.21 19.38
C ASN A 12 -1.68 -3.84 18.83
N LEU A 13 -2.89 -3.72 18.28
CA LEU A 13 -3.36 -2.48 17.66
C LEU A 13 -3.46 -1.35 18.68
N THR A 14 -4.09 -1.57 19.84
CA THR A 14 -4.31 -0.54 20.87
C THR A 14 -3.00 0.07 21.36
N HIS A 15 -2.01 -0.76 21.70
CA HIS A 15 -0.69 -0.28 22.13
C HIS A 15 0.02 0.49 21.01
N SER A 16 -0.12 0.02 19.76
CA SER A 16 0.49 0.67 18.60
C SER A 16 -0.16 2.01 18.29
N ILE A 17 -1.48 2.12 18.38
CA ILE A 17 -2.22 3.40 18.23
C ILE A 17 -1.73 4.41 19.27
N GLN A 18 -1.57 3.99 20.53
CA GLN A 18 -1.06 4.86 21.58
C GLN A 18 0.35 5.36 21.26
N PHE A 19 1.25 4.46 20.85
CA PHE A 19 2.61 4.81 20.47
C PHE A 19 2.66 5.80 19.30
N TYR A 20 2.02 5.46 18.17
CA TYR A 20 2.09 6.28 16.96
C TYR A 20 1.36 7.61 17.11
N SER A 21 0.24 7.65 17.84
CA SER A 21 -0.43 8.93 18.12
C SER A 21 0.42 9.85 18.99
N THR A 22 1.19 9.28 19.93
CA THR A 22 2.16 10.04 20.73
C THR A 22 3.31 10.53 19.85
N LEU A 23 3.86 9.67 18.99
CA LEU A 23 4.96 10.01 18.08
C LEU A 23 4.58 11.11 17.09
N PHE A 24 3.39 11.02 16.50
CA PHE A 24 2.91 11.99 15.50
C PHE A 24 2.25 13.22 16.14
N GLY A 25 1.97 13.19 17.45
CA GLY A 25 1.26 14.25 18.16
C GLY A 25 -0.21 14.42 17.76
N VAL A 26 -0.78 13.45 17.02
CA VAL A 26 -2.16 13.48 16.52
C VAL A 26 -2.80 12.09 16.56
N SER A 27 -4.12 12.05 16.79
CA SER A 27 -4.91 10.83 16.71
C SER A 27 -5.06 10.32 15.26
N PRO A 28 -5.35 9.02 15.05
CA PRO A 28 -5.59 8.49 13.71
C PRO A 28 -6.81 9.15 13.07
N THR A 29 -6.70 9.41 11.77
CA THR A 29 -7.79 9.89 10.91
C THR A 29 -8.83 8.82 10.62
N VAL A 30 -8.44 7.55 10.68
CA VAL A 30 -9.33 6.40 10.58
C VAL A 30 -8.92 5.41 11.65
N GLU A 31 -9.89 4.97 12.47
CA GLU A 31 -9.70 3.93 13.46
C GLU A 31 -10.81 2.89 13.34
N LYS A 32 -10.41 1.62 13.37
CA LYS A 32 -11.24 0.43 13.19
C LYS A 32 -10.71 -0.67 14.13
N PRO A 33 -11.49 -1.73 14.41
CA PRO A 33 -11.09 -2.78 15.36
C PRO A 33 -9.74 -3.46 15.06
N ASP A 34 -9.29 -3.44 13.81
CA ASP A 34 -8.11 -4.14 13.30
C ASP A 34 -7.19 -3.27 12.44
N TYR A 35 -7.47 -1.96 12.35
CA TYR A 35 -6.80 -1.04 11.44
C TYR A 35 -6.81 0.39 11.98
N ALA A 36 -5.70 1.10 11.84
CA ALA A 36 -5.64 2.54 12.07
C ALA A 36 -4.80 3.24 11.01
N LYS A 37 -5.15 4.49 10.68
CA LYS A 37 -4.47 5.30 9.66
C LYS A 37 -4.34 6.75 10.08
N TRP A 38 -3.17 7.33 9.83
CA TRP A 38 -2.88 8.75 9.96
C TRP A 38 -2.59 9.37 8.59
N MET A 39 -3.20 10.53 8.32
CA MET A 39 -2.86 11.39 7.20
C MET A 39 -2.11 12.59 7.75
N LEU A 40 -0.77 12.58 7.65
CA LEU A 40 0.13 13.57 8.25
C LEU A 40 0.60 14.56 7.19
N ASP A 41 0.58 15.87 7.44
CA ASP A 41 1.05 16.85 6.45
C ASP A 41 2.53 17.23 6.60
N ASP A 42 3.10 17.01 7.78
CA ASP A 42 4.54 17.15 8.05
C ASP A 42 5.01 16.06 9.05
N PRO A 43 5.68 14.99 8.57
CA PRO A 43 6.01 14.69 7.18
C PRO A 43 4.76 14.29 6.36
N LEU A 44 4.79 14.50 5.04
CA LEU A 44 3.68 14.17 4.12
C LEU A 44 3.50 12.65 3.93
N VAL A 45 2.82 12.02 4.88
CA VAL A 45 2.72 10.55 4.99
C VAL A 45 1.26 10.10 5.18
N ASN A 46 0.90 8.99 4.54
CA ASN A 46 -0.23 8.15 4.86
C ASN A 46 0.32 6.92 5.60
N PHE A 47 0.24 6.93 6.93
CA PHE A 47 0.76 5.87 7.78
C PHE A 47 -0.38 4.97 8.23
N ALA A 48 -0.27 3.67 7.99
CA ALA A 48 -1.27 2.68 8.35
C ALA A 48 -0.68 1.56 9.20
N ILE A 49 -1.49 1.04 10.12
CA ILE A 49 -1.17 -0.16 10.88
C ILE A 49 -2.34 -1.13 10.89
N SER A 50 -2.05 -2.43 10.97
CA SER A 50 -3.10 -3.45 11.09
C SER A 50 -2.62 -4.71 11.81
N GLN A 51 -3.57 -5.49 12.36
CA GLN A 51 -3.32 -6.82 12.92
C GLN A 51 -3.54 -7.96 11.89
N ARG A 52 -3.48 -7.65 10.58
CA ARG A 52 -3.83 -8.59 9.50
C ARG A 52 -2.67 -9.05 8.61
N GLY A 53 -1.47 -8.54 8.81
CA GLY A 53 -0.33 -8.90 7.97
C GLY A 53 0.20 -10.31 8.21
N ASN A 54 0.88 -10.84 7.19
CA ASN A 54 1.49 -12.18 7.24
C ASN A 54 2.70 -12.25 8.19
N LYS A 55 3.38 -11.11 8.40
CA LYS A 55 4.57 -10.98 9.25
C LYS A 55 4.53 -9.64 9.98
N LEU A 56 4.94 -9.62 11.25
CA LEU A 56 5.09 -8.39 12.02
C LEU A 56 6.19 -7.50 11.43
N GLY A 57 6.02 -6.19 11.53
CA GLY A 57 6.94 -5.18 11.00
C GLY A 57 6.43 -4.56 9.69
N LEU A 58 7.37 -4.05 8.88
CA LEU A 58 7.03 -3.43 7.60
C LEU A 58 6.33 -4.45 6.70
N ASP A 59 5.10 -4.12 6.30
CA ASP A 59 4.30 -4.95 5.40
C ASP A 59 4.58 -4.54 3.95
N HIS A 60 4.37 -3.26 3.65
CA HIS A 60 4.67 -2.66 2.36
C HIS A 60 4.86 -1.14 2.49
N VAL A 61 5.42 -0.57 1.43
CA VAL A 61 5.54 0.88 1.25
C VAL A 61 4.81 1.30 -0.02
N GLY A 62 4.58 2.59 -0.20
CA GLY A 62 3.93 3.04 -1.41
C GLY A 62 3.94 4.54 -1.65
N ILE A 63 3.29 4.91 -2.74
CA ILE A 63 3.06 6.31 -3.13
C ILE A 63 1.57 6.47 -3.42
N GLN A 64 0.89 7.23 -2.58
CA GLN A 64 -0.46 7.71 -2.84
C GLN A 64 -0.36 8.92 -3.79
N VAL A 65 -1.14 8.88 -4.87
CA VAL A 65 -1.29 9.98 -5.82
C VAL A 65 -2.70 10.56 -5.77
N GLU A 66 -2.86 11.75 -6.35
CA GLU A 66 -4.11 12.51 -6.28
C GLU A 66 -4.86 12.54 -7.62
N SER A 67 -4.37 11.84 -8.64
CA SER A 67 -5.04 11.74 -9.94
C SER A 67 -4.60 10.52 -10.76
N ASP A 68 -5.45 10.11 -11.70
CA ASP A 68 -5.16 9.03 -12.67
C ASP A 68 -3.96 9.36 -13.57
N ALA A 69 -3.75 10.65 -13.86
CA ALA A 69 -2.61 11.11 -14.63
C ALA A 69 -1.29 10.86 -13.88
N GLU A 70 -1.25 11.17 -12.58
CA GLU A 70 -0.10 10.88 -11.74
C GLU A 70 0.10 9.37 -11.54
N LEU A 71 -0.98 8.58 -11.45
CA LEU A 71 -0.88 7.12 -11.33
C LEU A 71 -0.28 6.53 -12.60
N SER A 72 -0.76 6.98 -13.76
CA SER A 72 -0.25 6.58 -15.08
C SER A 72 1.23 6.96 -15.27
N GLU A 73 1.63 8.14 -14.80
CA GLU A 73 3.02 8.60 -14.82
C GLU A 73 3.94 7.66 -14.02
N ILE A 74 3.51 7.20 -12.84
CA ILE A 74 4.28 6.25 -12.03
C ILE A 74 4.31 4.87 -12.69
N LYS A 75 3.17 4.40 -13.23
CA LYS A 75 3.11 3.11 -13.94
C LYS A 75 4.15 3.04 -15.06
N LEU A 76 4.26 4.09 -15.89
CA LEU A 76 5.27 4.13 -16.96
C LEU A 76 6.71 4.04 -16.41
N ARG A 77 6.99 4.62 -15.24
CA ARG A 77 8.30 4.49 -14.58
C ARG A 77 8.55 3.08 -14.07
N LEU A 78 7.53 2.40 -13.53
CA LEU A 78 7.63 1.00 -13.09
C LEU A 78 7.85 0.05 -14.28
N GLU A 79 7.17 0.29 -15.40
CA GLU A 79 7.36 -0.48 -16.64
C GLU A 79 8.77 -0.31 -17.20
N ALA A 80 9.29 0.92 -17.18
CA ALA A 80 10.66 1.23 -17.58
C ALA A 80 11.73 0.61 -16.65
N ALA A 81 11.35 0.28 -15.40
CA ALA A 81 12.21 -0.44 -14.46
C ALA A 81 12.20 -1.97 -14.69
N GLU A 82 11.52 -2.46 -15.72
CA GLU A 82 11.41 -3.88 -16.09
C GLU A 82 10.88 -4.77 -14.94
N LEU A 83 10.05 -4.20 -14.06
CA LEU A 83 9.43 -4.91 -12.95
C LEU A 83 8.13 -5.59 -13.40
N ALA A 84 7.86 -6.78 -12.84
CA ALA A 84 6.56 -7.42 -12.99
C ALA A 84 5.50 -6.62 -12.20
N ILE A 85 4.59 -5.95 -12.92
CA ILE A 85 3.54 -5.12 -12.33
C ILE A 85 2.24 -5.91 -12.21
N ILE A 86 1.64 -5.89 -11.03
CA ILE A 86 0.27 -6.36 -10.81
C ILE A 86 -0.64 -5.13 -10.70
N SER A 87 -1.55 -4.96 -11.66
CA SER A 87 -2.50 -3.83 -11.68
C SER A 87 -3.88 -4.27 -11.18
N GLN A 88 -4.49 -3.44 -10.35
CA GLN A 88 -5.84 -3.62 -9.82
C GLN A 88 -6.64 -2.34 -10.05
N THR A 89 -7.81 -2.43 -10.67
CA THR A 89 -8.67 -1.28 -10.98
C THR A 89 -9.97 -1.40 -10.20
N GLY A 90 -10.41 -0.29 -9.59
CA GLY A 90 -11.68 -0.18 -8.87
C GLY A 90 -11.79 -1.09 -7.65
N THR A 91 -10.67 -1.49 -7.05
CA THR A 91 -10.65 -2.49 -5.98
C THR A 91 -11.00 -1.87 -4.64
N THR A 92 -11.93 -2.49 -3.92
CA THR A 92 -12.29 -2.16 -2.54
C THR A 92 -11.34 -2.85 -1.57
N CYS A 93 -10.61 -2.06 -0.80
CA CYS A 93 -9.62 -2.53 0.15
C CYS A 93 -9.45 -1.50 1.28
N CYS A 94 -9.46 -1.97 2.52
CA CYS A 94 -9.15 -1.17 3.70
C CYS A 94 -10.05 0.09 3.80
N TYR A 95 -11.35 -0.06 3.54
CA TYR A 95 -12.36 1.01 3.57
C TYR A 95 -12.19 2.08 2.48
N ALA A 96 -11.44 1.79 1.42
CA ALA A 96 -11.28 2.65 0.26
C ALA A 96 -11.47 1.86 -1.04
N LYS A 97 -12.01 2.54 -2.06
CA LYS A 97 -11.96 2.08 -3.45
C LYS A 97 -10.77 2.75 -4.11
N SER A 98 -9.92 1.99 -4.80
CA SER A 98 -8.71 2.55 -5.40
C SER A 98 -8.29 1.82 -6.68
N ASP A 99 -7.58 2.56 -7.52
CA ASP A 99 -6.75 1.98 -8.59
C ASP A 99 -5.33 1.86 -8.07
N LYS A 100 -4.70 0.71 -8.31
CA LYS A 100 -3.44 0.30 -7.69
C LYS A 100 -2.49 -0.38 -8.70
N HIS A 101 -1.19 -0.12 -8.56
CA HIS A 101 -0.12 -0.90 -9.18
C HIS A 101 0.86 -1.38 -8.12
N TRP A 102 1.10 -2.68 -8.10
CA TRP A 102 2.02 -3.36 -7.19
C TRP A 102 3.27 -3.84 -7.91
N VAL A 103 4.42 -3.70 -7.26
CA VAL A 103 5.71 -4.32 -7.65
C VAL A 103 6.44 -4.82 -6.40
N GLN A 104 7.48 -5.62 -6.59
CA GLN A 104 8.51 -5.85 -5.58
C GLN A 104 9.82 -5.20 -6.03
N ASP A 105 10.52 -4.57 -5.08
CA ASP A 105 11.84 -4.04 -5.35
C ASP A 105 12.91 -5.16 -5.37
N PRO A 106 14.18 -4.84 -5.72
CA PRO A 106 15.25 -5.84 -5.75
C PRO A 106 15.54 -6.53 -4.40
N SER A 107 15.09 -5.96 -3.28
CA SER A 107 15.24 -6.53 -1.93
C SER A 107 14.00 -7.32 -1.49
N GLY A 108 12.96 -7.39 -2.32
CA GLY A 108 11.70 -8.08 -2.03
C GLY A 108 10.71 -7.26 -1.22
N ILE A 109 10.93 -5.95 -1.02
CA ILE A 109 9.94 -5.07 -0.38
C ILE A 109 8.79 -4.87 -1.38
N ALA A 110 7.56 -5.07 -0.91
CA ALA A 110 6.38 -4.77 -1.71
C ALA A 110 6.15 -3.25 -1.78
N TRP A 111 5.92 -2.76 -2.99
CA TRP A 111 5.60 -1.37 -3.29
C TRP A 111 4.21 -1.28 -3.90
N GLU A 112 3.39 -0.38 -3.38
CA GLU A 112 2.07 -0.03 -3.91
C GLU A 112 2.07 1.41 -4.42
N THR A 113 1.47 1.66 -5.58
CA THR A 113 1.17 3.02 -6.05
C THR A 113 -0.31 3.09 -6.34
N TYR A 114 -1.00 4.08 -5.79
CA TYR A 114 -2.47 4.07 -5.83
C TYR A 114 -3.11 5.45 -5.84
N HIS A 115 -4.30 5.50 -6.44
CA HIS A 115 -5.21 6.63 -6.40
C HIS A 115 -6.51 6.20 -5.70
N THR A 116 -6.85 6.85 -4.58
CA THR A 116 -8.10 6.59 -3.86
C THR A 116 -9.26 7.31 -4.53
N LEU A 117 -10.27 6.54 -4.95
CA LEU A 117 -11.44 7.03 -5.67
C LEU A 117 -12.58 7.37 -4.70
N ASP A 118 -12.83 6.51 -3.71
CA ASP A 118 -13.94 6.65 -2.76
C ASP A 118 -13.59 6.04 -1.40
N SER A 119 -14.29 6.47 -0.34
CA SER A 119 -14.34 5.75 0.95
C SER A 119 -15.54 4.81 0.99
N VAL A 120 -15.35 3.59 1.47
CA VAL A 120 -16.40 2.54 1.55
C VAL A 120 -16.51 1.99 2.97
N PRO A 121 -17.71 1.56 3.42
CA PRO A 121 -17.93 1.14 4.81
C PRO A 121 -17.33 -0.24 5.14
N THR A 122 -16.95 -1.02 4.12
CA THR A 122 -16.46 -2.40 4.25
C THR A 122 -14.95 -2.49 4.06
N PHE A 123 -14.33 -3.43 4.77
CA PHE A 123 -12.88 -3.66 4.70
C PHE A 123 -12.45 -4.25 3.35
N ASN A 124 -13.18 -5.25 2.83
CA ASN A 124 -13.01 -5.85 1.50
C ASN A 124 -14.40 -6.07 0.89
N ASP A 125 -14.50 -6.13 -0.44
CA ASP A 125 -15.71 -6.64 -1.11
C ASP A 125 -15.84 -8.15 -0.85
N SER A 126 -16.97 -8.55 -0.26
CA SER A 126 -17.23 -9.92 0.23
C SER A 126 -17.45 -10.98 -0.85
N THR A 127 -17.08 -10.72 -2.10
CA THR A 127 -17.16 -11.68 -3.21
C THR A 127 -15.83 -12.37 -3.52
N GLU A 128 -14.71 -11.90 -2.96
CA GLU A 128 -13.44 -12.61 -3.03
C GLU A 128 -12.83 -12.74 -1.64
N GLN A 129 -12.90 -13.95 -1.08
CA GLN A 129 -11.97 -14.39 -0.03
C GLN A 129 -10.57 -14.49 -0.65
N SER A 130 -9.96 -13.35 -0.93
CA SER A 130 -8.56 -13.27 -1.25
C SER A 130 -7.88 -12.47 -0.14
N ASN A 131 -6.92 -13.12 0.52
CA ASN A 131 -5.98 -12.49 1.46
C ASN A 131 -5.06 -11.47 0.74
N SER A 132 -5.50 -10.82 -0.34
CA SER A 132 -4.65 -10.11 -1.30
C SER A 132 -5.11 -8.70 -1.69
N ALA A 133 -6.19 -8.18 -1.11
CA ALA A 133 -6.63 -6.81 -1.38
C ALA A 133 -5.88 -5.78 -0.51
N CYS A 134 -5.79 -6.04 0.81
CA CYS A 134 -5.07 -5.19 1.80
C CYS A 134 -3.63 -5.64 2.06
N CYS A 135 -3.32 -6.92 1.85
CA CYS A 135 -1.94 -7.40 1.97
C CYS A 135 -1.30 -7.32 0.60
N ALA A 136 0.00 -6.99 0.57
CA ALA A 136 0.79 -7.15 -0.64
C ALA A 136 0.50 -8.54 -1.23
N PRO A 137 0.11 -8.64 -2.52
CA PRO A 137 -0.13 -9.93 -3.14
C PRO A 137 1.11 -10.79 -2.99
N VAL A 138 0.93 -12.10 -2.83
CA VAL A 138 2.03 -13.06 -2.85
C VAL A 138 2.61 -13.05 -4.26
N ALA A 139 3.54 -12.14 -4.52
CA ALA A 139 4.15 -11.99 -5.83
C ALA A 139 5.21 -13.07 -6.02
N GLN A 140 5.17 -13.69 -7.21
CA GLN A 140 6.23 -14.56 -7.69
C GLN A 140 7.53 -13.74 -7.78
N SER A 141 8.63 -14.33 -7.33
CA SER A 141 9.97 -13.74 -7.34
C SER A 141 10.23 -12.95 -8.63
N VAL A 142 10.64 -11.70 -8.51
CA VAL A 142 11.02 -10.83 -9.63
C VAL A 142 12.04 -11.56 -10.51
N GLN A 143 11.65 -11.94 -11.73
CA GLN A 143 12.57 -12.38 -12.75
C GLN A 143 13.01 -11.14 -13.54
N PHE A 144 14.23 -10.67 -13.28
CA PHE A 144 14.87 -9.70 -14.15
C PHE A 144 15.02 -10.33 -15.54
N VAL A 145 14.40 -9.73 -16.56
CA VAL A 145 14.54 -10.19 -17.94
C VAL A 145 15.92 -9.74 -18.44
N SER A 146 16.94 -10.57 -18.25
CA SER A 146 18.28 -10.30 -18.80
C SER A 146 18.22 -10.19 -20.32
N ARG A 147 18.41 -8.98 -20.88
CA ARG A 147 18.67 -8.84 -22.32
C ARG A 147 19.97 -9.53 -22.67
N LYS A 148 19.93 -10.46 -23.64
CA LYS A 148 21.11 -10.80 -24.43
C LYS A 148 21.56 -9.52 -25.14
N ILE A 149 22.70 -8.98 -24.73
CA ILE A 149 23.43 -7.99 -25.49
C ILE A 149 23.75 -8.64 -26.84
N LYS A 150 23.18 -8.10 -27.93
CA LYS A 150 23.68 -8.39 -29.27
C LYS A 150 24.88 -7.47 -29.46
N ASP A 151 26.05 -8.09 -29.59
CA ASP A 151 27.25 -7.46 -30.14
C ASP A 151 27.01 -6.96 -31.58
#